data_AF-A0A520JKQ3-F1
#
_entry.id   AF-A0A520JKQ3-F1
#
_cell.length_a   1.000
_cell.length_b   1.000
_cell.length_c   1.000
_cell.angle_alpha   90.00
_cell.angle_beta   90.00
_cell.angle_gamma   90.00
#
_symmetry.space_group_name_H-M   'P 1'
#
loop_
_entity.id
_entity.type
_entity.pdbx_description
1 polymer ?
#
loop_
_entity_poly.entity_id
_entity_poly.type
_entity_poly.pdbx_seq_one_letter_code
_entity_poly.pdbx_strand_id
1 'polypeptide(L)'
;MTPFTYARAENAADALRLGQASATAYLGGGTNLVDLIRETVARPASLVDVTGLSNVIQETEDGGLMIGAAVRNTALAEHLAVRTRYPVLSRAILAGASAQIRNMATVGGNLLQRTRCTYFYDTDGSRCNKRAPGSGCDAIDGFTRGHAILGASSACVATHPSDMCVALAALDAVVHL
;
A
#
# COMPACT_ATOMS: atom_id res chain seq x y z
N MET A 1 15.63 13.89 -6.74
CA MET A 1 14.15 13.78 -6.71
C MET A 1 13.58 14.73 -7.74
N THR A 2 12.64 14.25 -8.55
CA THR A 2 11.92 15.10 -9.50
C THR A 2 11.02 16.08 -8.73
N PRO A 3 10.98 17.37 -9.08
CA PRO A 3 10.05 18.31 -8.46
C PRO A 3 8.60 17.86 -8.62
N PHE A 4 7.80 18.04 -7.57
CA PHE A 4 6.36 17.80 -7.58
C PHE A 4 5.64 18.90 -6.82
N THR A 5 4.38 19.14 -7.16
CA THR A 5 3.50 19.96 -6.34
C THR A 5 2.94 19.13 -5.19
N TYR A 6 2.59 19.81 -4.09
CA TYR A 6 2.01 19.17 -2.92
C TYR A 6 0.75 19.91 -2.51
N ALA A 7 -0.34 19.17 -2.28
CA ALA A 7 -1.57 19.67 -1.73
C ALA A 7 -2.06 18.72 -0.64
N ARG A 8 -2.72 19.25 0.38
CA ARG A 8 -3.42 18.45 1.39
C ARG A 8 -4.91 18.51 1.11
N ALA A 9 -5.55 17.35 1.04
CA ALA A 9 -6.98 17.27 0.84
C ALA A 9 -7.74 17.53 2.16
N GLU A 10 -8.81 18.31 2.09
CA GLU A 10 -9.66 18.60 3.26
C GLU A 10 -10.73 17.52 3.50
N ASN A 11 -11.17 16.87 2.42
CA ASN A 11 -12.17 15.81 2.44
C ASN A 11 -11.99 14.90 1.20
N ALA A 12 -12.79 13.83 1.11
CA ALA A 12 -12.70 12.87 0.01
C ALA A 12 -13.00 13.49 -1.36
N ALA A 13 -14.02 14.36 -1.46
CA ALA A 13 -14.37 15.01 -2.72
C ALA A 13 -13.23 15.93 -3.21
N ASP A 14 -12.60 16.65 -2.28
CA ASP A 14 -11.44 17.48 -2.58
C ASP A 14 -10.21 16.64 -3.00
N ALA A 15 -9.95 15.51 -2.32
CA ALA A 15 -8.90 14.58 -2.72
C ALA A 15 -9.10 14.05 -4.15
N LEU A 16 -10.34 13.71 -4.51
CA LEU A 16 -10.67 13.25 -5.86
C LEU A 16 -10.47 14.37 -6.88
N ARG A 17 -10.93 15.59 -6.58
CA ARG A 17 -10.73 16.77 -7.44
C ARG A 17 -9.25 17.06 -7.68
N LEU A 18 -8.43 17.07 -6.63
CA LEU A 18 -6.98 17.25 -6.73
C LEU A 18 -6.30 16.10 -7.49
N GLY A 19 -6.83 14.87 -7.35
CA GLY A 19 -6.35 13.66 -8.01
C GLY A 19 -6.55 13.61 -9.52
N GLN A 20 -7.39 14.48 -10.10
CA GLN A 20 -7.65 14.52 -11.54
C GLN A 20 -6.46 15.09 -12.35
N ALA A 21 -5.50 15.75 -11.69
CA ALA A 21 -4.30 16.22 -12.37
C ALA A 21 -3.45 15.04 -12.88
N SER A 22 -2.81 15.21 -14.05
CA SER A 22 -1.97 14.17 -14.64
C SER A 22 -0.81 13.79 -13.71
N ALA A 23 -0.49 12.49 -13.68
CA ALA A 23 0.59 11.91 -12.87
C ALA A 23 0.51 12.26 -11.37
N THR A 24 -0.70 12.30 -10.80
CA THR A 24 -0.92 12.50 -9.37
C THR A 24 -0.79 11.18 -8.59
N ALA A 25 -0.20 11.24 -7.40
CA ALA A 25 -0.23 10.14 -6.45
C ALA A 25 -0.78 10.59 -5.09
N TYR A 26 -1.57 9.72 -4.46
CA TYR A 26 -2.07 9.94 -3.11
C TYR A 26 -1.02 9.57 -2.08
N LEU A 27 -0.74 10.50 -1.16
CA LEU A 27 0.23 10.33 -0.09
C LEU A 27 -0.51 9.99 1.21
N GLY A 28 -0.42 8.71 1.62
CA GLY A 28 -0.73 8.29 2.97
C GLY A 28 0.47 8.48 3.91
N GLY A 29 0.87 7.43 4.62
CA GLY A 29 2.05 7.47 5.52
C GLY A 29 3.41 7.67 4.85
N GLY A 30 3.49 7.64 3.52
CA GLY A 30 4.73 7.80 2.74
C GLY A 30 5.70 6.62 2.77
N THR A 31 5.48 5.62 3.63
CA THR A 31 6.42 4.51 3.90
C THR A 31 6.68 3.56 2.73
N ASN A 32 5.88 3.62 1.66
CA ASN A 32 6.19 2.96 0.39
C ASN A 32 6.29 3.94 -0.79
N LEU A 33 5.40 4.92 -0.90
CA LEU A 33 5.43 5.87 -2.02
C LEU A 33 6.71 6.72 -2.04
N VAL A 34 7.16 7.24 -0.90
CA VAL A 34 8.36 8.10 -0.84
C VAL A 34 9.62 7.29 -1.15
N ASP A 35 9.67 6.03 -0.71
CA ASP A 35 10.71 5.06 -1.09
C ASP A 35 10.76 4.89 -2.61
N LEU A 36 9.63 4.58 -3.24
CA LEU A 36 9.55 4.43 -4.70
C LEU A 36 9.89 5.70 -5.48
N ILE A 37 9.63 6.89 -4.92
CA ILE A 37 10.03 8.18 -5.51
C ILE A 37 11.55 8.36 -5.43
N ARG A 38 12.17 7.99 -4.30
CA ARG A 38 13.62 8.08 -4.11
C ARG A 38 14.37 7.12 -5.03
N GLU A 39 13.86 5.91 -5.19
CA GLU A 39 14.36 4.89 -6.13
C GLU A 39 13.97 5.19 -7.58
N THR A 40 13.29 6.32 -7.84
CA THR A 40 12.86 6.79 -9.17
C THR A 40 11.91 5.85 -9.93
N VAL A 41 11.40 4.82 -9.25
CA VAL A 41 10.38 3.89 -9.75
C VAL A 41 9.03 4.60 -9.91
N ALA A 42 8.70 5.52 -9.01
CA ALA A 42 7.55 6.40 -9.11
C ALA A 42 8.00 7.83 -9.39
N ARG A 43 7.36 8.52 -10.35
CA ARG A 43 7.70 9.89 -10.74
C ARG A 43 6.43 10.76 -10.84
N PRO A 44 5.67 10.93 -9.75
CA PRO A 44 4.47 11.76 -9.77
C PRO A 44 4.83 13.23 -9.98
N ALA A 45 3.99 13.95 -10.71
CA ALA A 45 4.08 15.40 -10.85
C ALA A 45 3.38 16.15 -9.70
N SER A 46 2.46 15.48 -9.00
CA SER A 46 1.73 16.01 -7.85
C SER A 46 1.50 14.96 -6.78
N LEU A 47 1.56 15.39 -5.52
CA LEU A 47 1.19 14.59 -4.34
C LEU A 47 -0.02 15.21 -3.63
N VAL A 48 -1.03 14.37 -3.39
CA VAL A 48 -2.21 14.73 -2.60
C VAL A 48 -2.13 14.02 -1.26
N ASP A 49 -1.84 14.75 -0.19
CA ASP A 49 -1.82 14.25 1.18
C ASP A 49 -3.25 13.96 1.65
N VAL A 50 -3.51 12.68 1.92
CA VAL A 50 -4.80 12.14 2.40
C VAL A 50 -4.73 11.68 3.85
N THR A 51 -3.64 11.96 4.57
CA THR A 51 -3.48 11.55 5.97
C THR A 51 -4.41 12.26 6.95
N GLY A 52 -5.01 13.39 6.53
CA GLY A 52 -6.02 14.13 7.28
C GLY A 52 -7.46 13.64 7.06
N LEU A 53 -7.68 12.68 6.16
CA LEU A 53 -9.01 12.11 5.91
C LEU A 53 -9.40 11.08 6.99
N SER A 54 -10.49 10.34 6.77
CA SER A 54 -11.05 9.40 7.76
C SER A 54 -9.99 8.48 8.37
N ASN A 55 -9.74 8.69 9.66
CA ASN A 55 -8.82 7.96 10.52
C ASN A 55 -9.56 7.27 11.67
N VAL A 56 -10.87 7.05 11.50
CA VAL A 56 -11.76 6.49 12.52
C VAL A 56 -11.94 4.99 12.28
N ILE A 57 -12.09 4.23 13.36
CA ILE A 57 -12.56 2.84 13.36
C ILE A 57 -13.95 2.86 13.99
N GLN A 58 -14.97 2.43 13.26
CA GLN A 58 -16.37 2.47 13.70
C GLN A 58 -16.96 1.06 13.68
N GLU A 59 -17.79 0.74 14.67
CA GLU A 59 -18.63 -0.45 14.60
C GLU A 59 -19.77 -0.22 13.62
N THR A 60 -20.08 -1.23 12.83
CA THR A 60 -21.20 -1.21 11.89
C THR A 60 -22.44 -1.83 12.53
N GLU A 61 -23.63 -1.50 12.00
CA GLU A 61 -24.91 -1.96 12.55
C GLU A 61 -25.06 -3.50 12.55
N ASP A 62 -24.39 -4.17 11.63
CA ASP A 62 -24.31 -5.63 11.51
C ASP A 62 -23.26 -6.29 12.42
N GLY A 63 -22.59 -5.51 13.28
CA GLY A 63 -21.58 -6.01 14.21
C GLY A 63 -20.24 -6.29 13.54
N GLY A 64 -19.91 -5.58 12.46
CA GLY A 64 -18.59 -5.53 11.83
C GLY A 64 -17.73 -4.34 12.31
N LEU A 65 -16.73 -3.98 11.50
CA LEU A 65 -15.93 -2.76 11.67
C LEU A 65 -15.73 -2.06 10.31
N MET A 66 -15.99 -0.75 10.28
CA MET A 66 -15.56 0.14 9.21
C MET A 66 -14.26 0.81 9.63
N ILE A 67 -13.21 0.63 8.82
CA ILE A 67 -11.86 1.13 9.12
C ILE A 67 -11.51 2.23 8.11
N GLY A 68 -11.33 3.46 8.60
CA GLY A 68 -10.89 4.59 7.77
C GLY A 68 -9.53 4.35 7.12
N ALA A 69 -9.38 4.71 5.85
CA ALA A 69 -8.16 4.47 5.08
C ALA A 69 -6.92 5.21 5.65
N ALA A 70 -7.12 6.30 6.40
CA ALA A 70 -6.03 7.06 7.04
C ALA A 70 -5.69 6.56 8.45
N VAL A 71 -6.39 5.54 8.98
CA VAL A 71 -6.04 4.90 10.26
C VAL A 71 -4.60 4.42 10.21
N ARG A 72 -3.81 4.72 11.25
CA ARG A 72 -2.43 4.24 11.37
C ARG A 72 -2.41 2.75 11.67
N ASN A 73 -1.44 2.02 11.11
CA ASN A 73 -1.33 0.57 11.33
C ASN A 73 -1.21 0.24 12.83
N THR A 74 -0.42 0.99 13.59
CA THR A 74 -0.30 0.81 15.05
C THR A 74 -1.65 1.00 15.75
N ALA A 75 -2.37 2.07 15.43
CA ALA A 75 -3.69 2.34 16.03
C ALA A 75 -4.69 1.21 15.72
N LEU A 76 -4.69 0.68 14.49
CA LEU A 76 -5.54 -0.45 14.13
C LEU A 76 -5.16 -1.72 14.91
N ALA A 77 -3.86 -2.03 15.00
CA ALA A 77 -3.38 -3.22 15.70
C ALA A 77 -3.65 -3.18 17.21
N GLU A 78 -3.67 -1.98 17.79
CA GLU A 78 -3.90 -1.76 19.22
C GLU A 78 -5.37 -1.58 19.60
N HIS A 79 -6.24 -1.31 18.62
CA HIS A 79 -7.66 -1.08 18.84
C HIS A 79 -8.31 -2.28 19.55
N LEU A 80 -9.07 -2.01 20.62
CA LEU A 80 -9.62 -3.05 21.49
C LEU A 80 -10.48 -4.06 20.71
N ALA A 81 -11.42 -3.57 19.90
CA ALA A 81 -12.29 -4.43 19.10
C ALA A 81 -11.51 -5.28 18.09
N VAL A 82 -10.41 -4.77 17.53
CA VAL A 82 -9.57 -5.54 16.59
C VAL A 82 -8.84 -6.63 17.35
N ARG A 83 -8.27 -6.33 18.51
CA ARG A 83 -7.54 -7.31 19.33
C ARG A 83 -8.43 -8.42 19.86
N THR A 84 -9.69 -8.13 20.16
CA THR A 84 -10.62 -9.11 20.75
C THR A 84 -11.40 -9.88 19.69
N ARG A 85 -11.92 -9.22 18.66
CA ARG A 85 -12.80 -9.82 17.65
C ARG A 85 -12.07 -10.23 16.37
N TYR A 86 -10.97 -9.56 16.03
CA TYR A 86 -10.21 -9.79 14.80
C TYR A 86 -8.70 -9.99 15.08
N PRO A 87 -8.30 -10.86 16.03
CA PRO A 87 -6.91 -10.95 16.50
C PRO A 87 -5.91 -11.26 15.39
N VAL A 88 -6.31 -12.00 14.34
CA VAL A 88 -5.46 -12.28 13.17
C VAL A 88 -5.01 -11.00 12.46
N LEU A 89 -5.86 -9.98 12.38
CA LEU A 89 -5.53 -8.69 11.78
C LEU A 89 -4.48 -7.95 12.62
N SER A 90 -4.69 -7.88 13.95
CA SER A 90 -3.71 -7.28 14.87
C SER A 90 -2.35 -7.97 14.77
N ARG A 91 -2.33 -9.31 14.78
CA ARG A 91 -1.09 -10.10 14.67
C ARG A 91 -0.37 -9.91 13.34
N ALA A 92 -1.09 -9.92 12.23
CA ALA A 92 -0.51 -9.70 10.91
C ALA A 92 0.14 -8.31 10.81
N ILE A 93 -0.52 -7.27 11.34
CA ILE A 93 0.05 -5.92 11.37
C ILE A 93 1.32 -5.88 12.22
N LEU A 94 1.33 -6.49 13.40
CA LEU A 94 2.47 -6.46 14.32
C LEU A 94 3.67 -7.28 13.83
N ALA A 95 3.44 -8.32 13.02
CA ALA A 95 4.49 -9.12 12.40
C ALA A 95 5.24 -8.36 11.29
N GLY A 96 4.57 -7.42 10.62
CA GLY A 96 5.13 -6.66 9.51
C GLY A 96 5.88 -5.39 9.94
N ALA A 97 7.02 -5.14 9.30
CA ALA A 97 7.82 -3.92 9.42
C ALA A 97 8.29 -3.58 10.86
N SER A 98 8.80 -2.34 11.06
CA SER A 98 9.18 -1.81 12.36
C SER A 98 8.06 -0.97 12.98
N ALA A 99 8.14 -0.71 14.29
CA ALA A 99 7.17 0.14 14.99
C ALA A 99 7.11 1.56 14.40
N GLN A 100 8.25 2.13 14.01
CA GLN A 100 8.33 3.44 13.37
C GLN A 100 7.58 3.48 12.04
N ILE A 101 7.75 2.43 11.21
CA ILE A 101 7.02 2.31 9.94
C ILE A 101 5.52 2.15 10.23
N ARG A 102 5.12 1.33 11.21
CA ARG A 102 3.70 1.15 11.55
C ARG A 102 3.03 2.40 12.11
N ASN A 103 3.77 3.24 12.83
CA ASN A 103 3.27 4.52 13.32
C ASN A 103 2.98 5.52 12.19
N MET A 104 3.67 5.38 11.06
CA MET A 104 3.47 6.24 9.88
C MET A 104 2.50 5.63 8.87
N ALA A 105 2.63 4.32 8.59
CA ALA A 105 1.83 3.62 7.60
C ALA A 105 0.33 3.72 7.91
N THR A 106 -0.47 3.94 6.87
CA THR A 106 -1.94 3.96 6.95
C THR A 106 -2.52 2.68 6.36
N VAL A 107 -3.76 2.34 6.73
CA VAL A 107 -4.46 1.16 6.20
C VAL A 107 -4.55 1.21 4.67
N GLY A 108 -4.98 2.34 4.10
CA GLY A 108 -5.04 2.52 2.64
C GLY A 108 -3.67 2.41 1.98
N GLY A 109 -2.63 2.94 2.62
CA GLY A 109 -1.26 2.83 2.12
C GLY A 109 -0.69 1.40 2.21
N ASN A 110 -1.11 0.62 3.21
CA ASN A 110 -0.70 -0.77 3.37
C ASN A 110 -1.31 -1.65 2.28
N LEU A 111 -2.60 -1.46 1.98
CA LEU A 111 -3.31 -2.14 0.89
C LEU A 111 -2.65 -1.90 -0.48
N LEU A 112 -2.14 -0.68 -0.70
CA LEU A 112 -1.58 -0.25 -1.99
C LEU A 112 -0.06 -0.40 -2.11
N GLN A 113 0.61 -1.02 -1.13
CA GLN A 113 2.05 -1.15 -1.16
C GLN A 113 2.52 -2.05 -2.32
N ARG A 114 3.65 -1.69 -2.94
CA ARG A 114 4.18 -2.45 -4.09
C ARG A 114 5.11 -3.58 -3.67
N THR A 115 5.30 -4.54 -4.58
CA THR A 115 6.20 -5.70 -4.47
C THR A 115 7.62 -5.32 -4.04
N ARG A 116 8.32 -6.23 -3.37
CA ARG A 116 9.75 -6.14 -3.03
C ARG A 116 10.67 -6.84 -4.02
N CYS A 117 10.20 -6.99 -5.27
CA CYS A 117 10.97 -7.64 -6.34
C CYS A 117 12.18 -6.75 -6.65
N THR A 118 13.40 -7.30 -6.59
CA THR A 118 14.64 -6.53 -6.83
C THR A 118 14.70 -5.97 -8.25
N TYR A 119 14.30 -6.75 -9.24
CA TYR A 119 14.18 -6.33 -10.65
C TYR A 119 13.17 -5.20 -10.88
N PHE A 120 12.14 -5.13 -10.03
CA PHE A 120 11.17 -4.04 -10.08
C PHE A 120 11.79 -2.71 -9.60
N TYR A 121 12.64 -2.78 -8.57
CA TYR A 121 13.36 -1.63 -8.01
C TYR A 121 14.57 -1.20 -8.86
N ASP A 122 15.25 -2.13 -9.54
CA ASP A 122 16.33 -1.79 -10.47
C ASP A 122 15.77 -1.18 -11.76
N THR A 123 15.78 0.15 -11.83
CA THR A 123 15.28 0.91 -12.99
C THR A 123 16.23 0.90 -14.18
N ASP A 124 17.52 0.63 -13.95
CA ASP A 124 18.59 0.90 -14.91
C ASP A 124 19.00 -0.36 -15.68
N GLY A 125 18.97 -1.53 -15.03
CA GLY A 125 19.42 -2.79 -15.61
C GLY A 125 18.31 -3.76 -16.00
N SER A 126 17.24 -3.82 -15.21
CA SER A 126 16.28 -4.94 -15.27
C SER A 126 15.08 -4.69 -16.19
N ARG A 127 14.69 -5.69 -16.98
CA ARG A 127 13.40 -5.74 -17.68
C ARG A 127 12.27 -6.12 -16.73
N CYS A 128 11.25 -5.28 -16.63
CA CYS A 128 10.14 -5.47 -15.70
C CYS A 128 8.81 -4.97 -16.27
N ASN A 129 7.94 -5.91 -16.67
CA ASN A 129 6.59 -5.64 -17.16
C ASN A 129 5.73 -4.85 -16.18
N LYS A 130 5.95 -5.01 -14.87
CA LYS A 130 5.22 -4.27 -13.82
C LYS A 130 5.60 -2.77 -13.77
N ARG A 131 6.76 -2.40 -14.33
CA ARG A 131 7.23 -1.01 -14.46
C ARG A 131 6.96 -0.48 -15.87
N ALA A 132 7.33 -1.24 -16.89
CA ALA A 132 7.16 -0.90 -18.30
C ALA A 132 6.52 -2.09 -19.04
N PRO A 133 5.21 -2.04 -19.34
CA PRO A 133 4.51 -3.13 -20.03
C PRO A 133 5.18 -3.53 -21.34
N GLY A 134 5.37 -4.84 -21.57
CA GLY A 134 6.00 -5.39 -22.76
C GLY A 134 7.52 -5.49 -22.70
N SER A 135 8.18 -4.96 -21.67
CA SER A 135 9.64 -5.05 -21.53
C SER A 135 10.15 -6.46 -21.17
N GLY A 136 9.31 -7.34 -20.62
CA GLY A 136 9.69 -8.67 -20.13
C GLY A 136 9.79 -8.75 -18.60
N CYS A 137 10.15 -9.92 -18.07
CA CYS A 137 10.29 -10.12 -16.62
C CYS A 137 11.56 -10.93 -16.31
N ASP A 138 12.65 -10.24 -16.02
CA ASP A 138 13.94 -10.90 -15.71
C ASP A 138 13.91 -11.72 -14.42
N ALA A 139 12.91 -11.49 -13.57
CA ALA A 139 12.70 -12.32 -12.40
C ALA A 139 12.39 -13.78 -12.74
N ILE A 140 11.81 -14.10 -13.91
CA ILE A 140 11.40 -15.48 -14.25
C ILE A 140 12.60 -16.42 -14.38
N ASP A 141 13.63 -15.98 -15.10
CA ASP A 141 14.84 -16.76 -15.37
C ASP A 141 16.03 -16.36 -14.47
N GLY A 142 15.79 -15.43 -13.54
CA GLY A 142 16.78 -14.86 -12.63
C GLY A 142 16.67 -15.36 -11.20
N PHE A 143 16.94 -14.47 -10.25
CA PHE A 143 16.83 -14.74 -8.82
C PHE A 143 15.36 -14.74 -8.37
N THR A 144 14.77 -15.94 -8.35
CA THR A 144 13.34 -16.16 -8.07
C THR A 144 12.99 -16.42 -6.61
N ARG A 145 13.95 -16.48 -5.67
CA ARG A 145 13.71 -16.94 -4.29
C ARG A 145 12.57 -16.22 -3.55
N GLY A 146 12.36 -14.93 -3.81
CA GLY A 146 11.31 -14.12 -3.18
C GLY A 146 10.00 -14.00 -3.97
N HIS A 147 9.83 -14.78 -5.04
CA HIS A 147 8.75 -14.64 -6.02
C HIS A 147 7.62 -15.66 -5.80
N ALA A 148 6.50 -15.43 -6.48
CA ALA A 148 5.28 -16.19 -6.30
C ALA A 148 5.39 -17.60 -6.89
N ILE A 149 4.90 -18.59 -6.13
CA ILE A 149 4.70 -19.97 -6.61
C ILE A 149 3.24 -20.24 -7.03
N LEU A 150 2.32 -19.35 -6.67
CA LEU A 150 0.89 -19.43 -6.99
C LEU A 150 0.42 -18.11 -7.61
N GLY A 151 -0.50 -18.18 -8.57
CA GLY A 151 -1.09 -17.01 -9.21
C GLY A 151 -0.12 -16.19 -10.07
N ALA A 152 1.08 -16.71 -10.34
CA ALA A 152 2.04 -16.08 -11.23
C ALA A 152 1.63 -16.24 -12.71
N SER A 153 2.17 -15.38 -13.57
CA SER A 153 1.99 -15.48 -15.02
C SER A 153 3.33 -15.36 -15.75
N SER A 154 3.34 -15.67 -17.05
CA SER A 154 4.49 -15.42 -17.93
C SER A 154 4.88 -13.94 -18.02
N ALA A 155 4.00 -13.02 -17.60
CA ALA A 155 4.29 -11.60 -17.60
C ALA A 155 4.93 -11.11 -16.28
N CYS A 156 4.64 -11.75 -15.14
CA CYS A 156 5.16 -11.31 -13.84
C CYS A 156 5.00 -12.38 -12.76
N VAL A 157 6.05 -12.56 -11.95
CA VAL A 157 6.10 -13.50 -10.81
C VAL A 157 6.17 -12.80 -9.44
N ALA A 158 5.90 -11.50 -9.39
CA ALA A 158 6.01 -10.71 -8.16
C ALA A 158 4.93 -11.06 -7.10
N THR A 159 5.30 -11.03 -5.82
CA THR A 159 4.39 -11.22 -4.69
C THR A 159 3.81 -9.89 -4.20
N HIS A 160 2.63 -9.96 -3.56
CA HIS A 160 2.14 -8.85 -2.74
C HIS A 160 2.73 -9.00 -1.32
N PRO A 161 3.46 -7.99 -0.78
CA PRO A 161 4.25 -8.20 0.43
C PRO A 161 3.52 -7.87 1.74
N SER A 162 2.21 -7.56 1.69
CA SER A 162 1.45 -7.14 2.87
C SER A 162 0.96 -8.32 3.71
N ASP A 163 1.43 -8.41 4.95
CA ASP A 163 0.85 -9.29 5.96
C ASP A 163 -0.60 -8.90 6.28
N MET A 164 -0.90 -7.60 6.37
CA MET A 164 -2.25 -7.08 6.66
C MET A 164 -3.27 -7.54 5.61
N CYS A 165 -2.90 -7.52 4.32
CA CYS A 165 -3.79 -7.94 3.25
C CYS A 165 -4.14 -9.44 3.33
N VAL A 166 -3.22 -10.28 3.82
CA VAL A 166 -3.50 -11.71 4.04
C VAL A 166 -4.58 -11.87 5.11
N ALA A 167 -4.46 -11.17 6.23
CA ALA A 167 -5.47 -11.21 7.29
C ALA A 167 -6.82 -10.62 6.83
N LEU A 168 -6.81 -9.51 6.10
CA LEU A 168 -8.02 -8.89 5.56
C LEU A 168 -8.73 -9.81 4.56
N ALA A 169 -8.00 -10.47 3.67
CA ALA A 169 -8.56 -11.43 2.73
C ALA A 169 -9.16 -12.65 3.46
N ALA A 170 -8.50 -13.16 4.51
CA ALA A 170 -9.03 -14.26 5.32
C ALA A 170 -10.26 -13.88 6.17
N LEU A 171 -10.49 -12.58 6.36
CA LEU A 171 -11.64 -12.02 7.08
C LEU A 171 -12.75 -11.53 6.12
N ASP A 172 -12.65 -11.84 4.83
CA ASP A 172 -13.58 -11.39 3.79
C ASP A 172 -13.81 -9.86 3.79
N ALA A 173 -12.74 -9.10 4.07
CA ALA A 173 -12.82 -7.65 4.14
C ALA A 173 -13.21 -7.03 2.78
N VAL A 174 -14.06 -6.00 2.83
CA VAL A 174 -14.50 -5.26 1.65
C VAL A 174 -13.80 -3.90 1.61
N VAL A 175 -13.31 -3.52 0.42
CA VAL A 175 -12.77 -2.18 0.17
C VAL A 175 -13.89 -1.27 -0.32
N HIS A 176 -14.10 -0.15 0.37
CA HIS A 176 -15.03 0.89 -0.03
C HIS A 176 -14.28 1.97 -0.82
N LEU A 177 -14.77 2.29 -2.03
CA LEU A 177 -14.19 3.27 -2.96
C LEU A 177 -15.16 4.41 -3.22
#